data_AF-A0A848FJ60-F1
#
_entry.id   AF-A0A848FJ60-F1
#
_cell.length_a   1.000
_cell.length_b   1.000
_cell.length_c   1.000
_cell.angle_alpha   90.00
_cell.angle_beta   90.00
_cell.angle_gamma   90.00
#
_symmetry.space_group_name_H-M   'P 1'
#
loop_
_entity.id
_entity.type
_entity.pdbx_description
1 polymer ?
#
loop_
_entity_poly.entity_id
_entity_poly.type
_entity_poly.pdbx_seq_one_letter_code
_entity_poly.pdbx_strand_id
1 'polypeptide(L)' 'MPPIRSRVEQRTWDRDLYKARHLVENFFARLKQYRAIATRYDKTARNFLGAIHLAAAVVWLH' A
#
# COMPACT_ATOMS: atom_id res chain seq x y z
N MET A 1 13.40 5.59 -2.83
CA MET A 1 13.06 5.27 -4.23
C MET A 1 14.36 4.86 -4.92
N PRO A 2 14.40 3.79 -5.72
CA PRO A 2 15.63 3.33 -6.30
C PRO A 2 16.07 4.34 -7.37
N PRO A 3 17.37 4.49 -7.60
CA PRO A 3 17.88 5.47 -8.52
C PRO A 3 17.63 4.97 -9.93
N ILE A 4 17.16 5.88 -10.76
CA ILE A 4 16.90 5.61 -12.17
C ILE A 4 18.26 5.43 -12.85
N ARG A 5 18.43 4.32 -13.58
CA ARG A 5 19.71 3.95 -14.21
C ARG A 5 20.26 5.03 -15.16
N SER A 6 19.39 5.81 -15.81
CA SER A 6 19.75 6.89 -16.73
C SER A 6 19.95 8.26 -16.06
N ARG A 7 19.92 8.35 -14.72
CA ARG A 7 20.04 9.62 -14.01
C ARG A 7 21.51 10.09 -13.98
N VAL A 8 21.74 11.33 -14.41
CA VAL A 8 23.08 11.97 -14.51
C VAL A 8 23.80 12.00 -13.15
N GLU A 9 23.06 12.27 -12.07
CA GLU A 9 23.56 12.19 -10.69
C GLU A 9 22.78 11.11 -9.93
N GLN A 10 23.51 10.10 -9.45
CA GLN A 10 22.94 8.99 -8.70
C GLN A 10 22.70 9.42 -7.25
N ARG A 11 21.44 9.41 -6.80
CA ARG A 11 21.12 9.63 -5.39
C ARG A 11 21.46 8.38 -4.59
N THR A 12 22.08 8.58 -3.42
CA THR A 12 22.15 7.54 -2.40
C THR A 12 20.75 7.16 -1.97
N TRP A 13 20.51 5.86 -1.85
CA TRP A 13 19.23 5.31 -1.44
C TRP A 13 19.47 4.12 -0.53
N ASP A 14 18.62 4.00 0.46
CA ASP A 14 18.65 2.89 1.39
C ASP A 14 17.97 1.67 0.74
N ARG A 15 18.77 0.61 0.54
CA ARG A 15 18.30 -0.64 -0.07
C ARG A 15 17.31 -1.37 0.84
N ASP A 16 17.53 -1.34 2.14
CA ASP A 16 16.70 -2.06 3.11
C ASP A 16 15.35 -1.37 3.26
N LEU A 17 15.35 -0.03 3.31
CA LEU A 17 14.13 0.77 3.35
C LEU A 17 13.31 0.60 2.05
N TYR A 18 13.98 0.50 0.90
CA TYR A 18 13.30 0.21 -0.36
C TYR A 18 12.75 -1.22 -0.42
N LYS A 19 13.45 -2.20 0.16
CA LYS A 19 12.98 -3.58 0.23
C LYS A 19 11.72 -3.66 1.11
N ALA A 20 11.71 -2.99 2.26
CA ALA A 20 10.53 -2.92 3.14
C ALA A 20 9.28 -2.36 2.44
N ARG A 21 9.44 -1.55 1.38
CA ARG A 21 8.33 -1.00 0.59
C ARG A 21 7.45 -2.09 -0.04
N HIS A 22 8.00 -3.26 -0.36
CA HIS A 22 7.21 -4.36 -0.92
C HIS A 22 6.13 -4.85 0.06
N LEU A 23 6.36 -4.73 1.37
CA LEU A 23 5.40 -5.18 2.39
C LEU A 23 4.16 -4.28 2.35
N VAL A 24 4.38 -2.98 2.25
CA VAL A 24 3.33 -1.98 2.12
C VAL A 24 2.58 -2.16 0.80
N GLU A 25 3.28 -2.40 -0.31
CA GLU A 25 2.65 -2.66 -1.61
C GLU A 25 1.80 -3.93 -1.60
N ASN A 26 2.28 -5.02 -0.99
CA ASN A 26 1.51 -6.26 -0.82
C ASN A 26 0.26 -6.05 0.04
N PHE A 27 0.38 -5.25 1.11
CA PHE A 27 -0.76 -4.90 1.95
C PHE A 27 -1.84 -4.15 1.14
N PHE A 28 -1.45 -3.14 0.35
CA PHE A 28 -2.38 -2.43 -0.53
C PHE A 28 -2.93 -3.30 -1.67
N ALA A 29 -2.16 -4.27 -2.16
CA ALA A 29 -2.63 -5.25 -3.13
C ALA A 29 -3.73 -6.13 -2.54
N ARG A 30 -3.55 -6.64 -1.30
CA ARG A 30 -4.59 -7.39 -0.55
C ARG A 30 -5.83 -6.52 -0.31
N LEU A 31 -5.66 -5.27 0.13
CA LEU A 31 -6.77 -4.32 0.30
C LEU A 31 -7.58 -4.09 -0.98
N LYS A 32 -6.92 -4.04 -2.14
CA LYS A 32 -7.59 -3.85 -3.43
C LYS A 32 -8.32 -5.10 -3.93
N GLN A 33 -8.13 -6.28 -3.33
CA GLN A 33 -8.97 -7.45 -3.62
C GLN A 33 -10.42 -7.22 -3.17
N TYR A 34 -10.63 -6.40 -2.14
CA TYR A 34 -11.97 -6.01 -1.72
C TYR A 34 -12.54 -4.97 -2.68
N ARG A 35 -13.44 -5.41 -3.56
CA ARG A 35 -14.08 -4.57 -4.59
C ARG A 35 -14.68 -3.27 -4.02
N ALA A 36 -15.29 -3.32 -2.84
CA ALA A 36 -15.87 -2.15 -2.16
C ALA A 36 -14.82 -1.07 -1.81
N ILE A 37 -13.62 -1.49 -1.42
CA ILE A 37 -12.49 -0.60 -1.10
C ILE A 37 -11.87 -0.08 -2.41
N ALA A 38 -11.66 -0.96 -3.39
CA ALA A 38 -11.03 -0.61 -4.67
C ALA A 38 -11.84 0.42 -5.47
N THR A 39 -13.17 0.32 -5.47
CA THR A 39 -14.04 1.26 -6.19
C THR A 39 -14.46 2.46 -5.35
N ARG A 40 -14.04 2.52 -4.08
CA ARG A 40 -14.46 3.53 -3.09
C ARG A 40 -15.99 3.70 -3.09
N TYR A 41 -16.69 2.59 -2.88
CA TYR A 41 -18.15 2.57 -2.94
C TYR A 41 -18.79 3.33 -1.77
N ASP A 42 -18.10 3.41 -0.64
CA ASP A 42 -18.52 4.15 0.54
C ASP A 42 -18.56 5.67 0.30
N LYS A 43 -19.77 6.24 0.33
CA LYS A 43 -20.00 7.70 0.17
C LYS A 43 -19.43 8.53 1.32
N THR A 44 -19.33 7.94 2.52
CA THR A 44 -18.87 8.65 3.73
C THR A 44 -17.47 8.21 4.09
N ALA A 45 -16.57 9.16 4.34
CA ALA A 45 -15.18 8.89 4.72
C ALA A 45 -15.06 7.98 5.96
N ARG A 46 -15.98 8.12 6.94
CA ARG A 46 -16.04 7.27 8.14
C ARG A 46 -16.26 5.80 7.80
N ASN A 47 -17.17 5.51 6.88
CA ASN A 47 -17.51 4.13 6.50
C ASN A 47 -16.37 3.49 5.70
N PHE A 48 -15.78 4.26 4.77
CA PHE A 48 -14.59 3.85 4.03
C PHE A 48 -13.41 3.54 4.95
N LEU A 49 -13.16 4.40 5.94
CA LEU A 49 -12.11 4.20 6.92
C LEU A 49 -12.38 2.97 7.80
N GLY A 50 -13.63 2.75 8.22
CA GLY A 50 -14.03 1.54 8.94
C GLY A 50 -13.81 0.26 8.12
N ALA A 51 -14.16 0.27 6.83
CA ALA A 51 -13.91 -0.85 5.92
C ALA A 51 -12.41 -1.14 5.75
N ILE A 52 -11.57 -0.10 5.66
CA ILE A 52 -10.11 -0.24 5.63
C ILE A 52 -9.59 -0.89 6.92
N HIS A 53 -10.07 -0.46 8.10
CA HIS A 53 -9.62 -1.03 9.37
C HIS A 53 -10.02 -2.51 9.51
N LEU A 54 -11.24 -2.86 9.08
CA LEU A 54 -11.70 -4.23 9.08
C LEU A 54 -10.87 -5.09 8.13
N ALA A 55 -10.65 -4.63 6.90
CA ALA A 55 -9.82 -5.34 5.93
C ALA A 55 -8.36 -5.47 6.42
N ALA A 56 -7.81 -4.43 7.06
CA ALA A 56 -6.49 -4.47 7.66
C ALA A 56 -6.40 -5.52 8.77
N ALA A 57 -7.40 -5.60 9.66
CA ALA A 57 -7.46 -6.59 10.72
C ALA A 57 -7.56 -8.02 10.18
N VAL A 58 -8.36 -8.25 9.13
CA VAL A 58 -8.44 -9.55 8.45
C VAL A 58 -7.11 -9.93 7.79
N VAL A 59 -6.45 -8.98 7.15
CA VAL A 59 -5.12 -9.16 6.54
C VAL A 59 -4.04 -9.47 7.59
N TRP A 60 -4.19 -8.94 8.81
CA TRP A 60 -3.29 -9.20 9.94
C TRP A 60 -3.53 -10.57 10.58
N LEU A 61 -4.79 -11.00 10.69
CA LEU A 61 -5.17 -12.30 11.27
C LEU A 61 -4.93 -13.49 10.34
N HIS A 62 -4.57 -13.23 9.08
CA HIS A 62 -4.35 -14.23 8.04
C HIS A 62 -2.93 -14.18 7.50
#